data_AF-A0A941YH88-F1
#
_entry.id   AF-A0A941YH88-F1
#
_cell.length_a   1.000
_cell.length_b   1.000
_cell.length_c   1.000
_cell.angle_alpha   90.00
_cell.angle_beta   90.00
_cell.angle_gamma   90.00
#
_symmetry.space_group_name_H-M   'P 1'
#
loop_
_entity.id
_entity.type
_entity.pdbx_description
1 polymer ?
#
loop_
_entity_poly.entity_id
_entity_poly.type
_entity_poly.pdbx_seq_one_letter_code
_entity_poly.pdbx_strand_id
1 'polypeptide(L)'
;MPSIEIICVGQESPSKLPEYLFAVVSEPDLESHRGPSSLFQKDFDKIAGCIYHLGGEHLKLPENADKVYFAAGMIIHEFWKWLQFNHKYRKQIDQLLRQLLADSPKHQVIFTSDYQFGPKAKRYKRSVSLSEFWRKHNRRKLPMNSLIVISSN
;
A
#
# COMPACT_ATOMS: atom_id res chain seq x y z
N MET A 1 -12.97 -6.89 1.23
CA MET A 1 -12.17 -6.26 2.29
C MET A 1 -11.08 -5.42 1.64
N PRO A 2 -10.96 -4.13 1.98
CA PRO A 2 -9.92 -3.29 1.40
C PRO A 2 -8.54 -3.64 1.96
N SER A 3 -7.54 -3.66 1.11
CA SER A 3 -6.15 -3.97 1.44
C SER A 3 -5.22 -3.00 0.73
N ILE A 4 -4.09 -2.72 1.37
CA ILE A 4 -3.05 -1.83 0.86
C ILE A 4 -1.71 -2.50 1.07
N GLU A 5 -0.93 -2.56 0.00
CA GLU A 5 0.44 -3.06 0.02
C GLU A 5 1.30 -2.06 -0.75
N ILE A 6 2.49 -1.80 -0.21
CA ILE A 6 3.45 -0.87 -0.79
C ILE A 6 4.73 -1.66 -1.05
N ILE A 7 5.27 -1.57 -2.25
CA ILE A 7 6.57 -2.17 -2.58
C ILE A 7 7.60 -1.07 -2.66
N CYS A 8 8.71 -1.24 -1.95
CA CYS A 8 9.89 -0.39 -2.06
C CYS A 8 10.83 -0.98 -3.11
N VAL A 9 10.94 -0.33 -4.28
CA VAL A 9 11.53 -0.95 -5.47
C VAL A 9 13.06 -0.99 -5.38
N GLY A 10 13.61 -2.19 -5.55
CA GLY A 10 15.04 -2.47 -5.49
C GLY A 10 15.62 -2.58 -4.08
N GLN A 11 14.79 -2.47 -3.04
CA GLN A 11 15.23 -2.65 -1.66
C GLN A 11 15.62 -4.11 -1.40
N GLU A 12 16.82 -4.33 -0.83
CA GLU A 12 17.32 -5.68 -0.53
C GLU A 12 16.81 -6.23 0.81
N SER A 13 16.57 -5.36 1.79
CA SER A 13 16.06 -5.72 3.12
C SER A 13 15.09 -4.67 3.64
N PRO A 14 14.00 -5.07 4.35
CA PRO A 14 13.02 -4.12 4.85
C PRO A 14 13.60 -3.02 5.74
N SER A 15 13.05 -1.82 5.64
CA SER A 15 13.42 -0.68 6.47
C SER A 15 12.94 -0.89 7.90
N LYS A 16 13.74 -0.44 8.87
CA LYS A 16 13.27 -0.30 10.25
C LYS A 16 12.31 0.88 10.34
N LEU A 17 11.02 0.58 10.45
CA LEU A 17 9.98 1.61 10.53
C LEU A 17 9.78 2.12 11.97
N PRO A 18 9.41 3.40 12.15
CA PRO A 18 8.94 3.89 13.43
C PRO A 18 7.55 3.32 13.75
N GLU A 19 7.11 3.48 14.99
CA GLU A 19 5.75 3.10 15.35
C GLU A 19 4.71 4.03 14.70
N TYR A 20 3.74 3.42 14.01
CA TYR A 20 2.57 4.08 13.46
C TYR A 20 1.31 3.76 14.27
N LEU A 21 0.25 4.55 14.07
CA LEU A 21 -1.10 4.31 14.60
C LEU A 21 -1.79 3.13 13.91
N PHE A 22 -1.23 2.67 12.80
CA PHE A 22 -1.70 1.52 12.04
C PHE A 22 -0.64 0.41 12.09
N ALA A 23 -1.05 -0.83 11.84
CA ALA A 23 -0.12 -1.95 11.75
C ALA A 23 0.61 -1.91 10.40
N VAL A 24 1.90 -2.20 10.43
CA VAL A 24 2.72 -2.42 9.23
C VAL A 24 3.55 -3.67 9.45
N VAL A 25 3.45 -4.61 8.52
CA VAL A 25 4.41 -5.71 8.40
C VAL A 25 5.20 -5.50 7.13
N SER A 26 6.49 -5.80 7.21
CA SER A 26 7.44 -5.62 6.13
C SER A 26 8.20 -6.89 5.87
N GLU A 27 8.23 -7.34 4.63
CA GLU A 27 8.80 -8.63 4.23
C GLU A 27 9.77 -8.47 3.07
N PRO A 28 10.87 -9.25 3.05
CA PRO A 28 11.83 -9.22 1.95
C PRO A 28 11.27 -9.88 0.70
N ASP A 29 10.35 -10.84 0.85
CA ASP A 29 9.73 -11.55 -0.25
C ASP A 29 8.46 -10.82 -0.70
N LEU A 30 8.31 -10.61 -2.02
CA LEU A 30 7.17 -9.89 -2.59
C LEU A 30 5.92 -10.78 -2.70
N GLU A 31 5.50 -11.37 -1.58
CA GLU A 31 4.30 -12.18 -1.47
C GLU A 31 3.12 -11.35 -0.99
N SER A 32 2.03 -11.35 -1.76
CA SER A 32 0.83 -10.61 -1.39
C SER A 32 0.03 -11.39 -0.34
N HIS A 33 -0.29 -10.73 0.77
CA HIS A 33 -1.15 -11.28 1.82
C HIS A 33 -2.64 -11.11 1.49
N ARG A 34 -3.02 -11.23 0.22
CA ARG A 34 -4.41 -11.03 -0.24
C ARG A 34 -5.05 -12.35 -0.65
N GLY A 35 -6.04 -12.80 0.13
CA GLY A 35 -6.86 -13.98 -0.17
C GLY A 35 -8.25 -13.63 -0.71
N PRO A 36 -8.90 -14.50 -1.53
CA PRO A 36 -8.41 -15.80 -2.00
C PRO A 36 -7.51 -15.72 -3.25
N SER A 37 -7.39 -14.56 -3.87
CA SER A 37 -6.47 -14.35 -4.99
C SER A 37 -5.91 -12.95 -4.98
N SER A 38 -4.58 -12.80 -4.97
CA SER A 38 -3.94 -11.50 -5.11
C SER A 38 -4.12 -10.95 -6.52
N LEU A 39 -4.65 -9.73 -6.60
CA LEU A 39 -4.82 -9.05 -7.87
C LEU A 39 -3.49 -8.73 -8.55
N PHE A 40 -2.40 -8.54 -7.81
CA PHE A 40 -1.14 -8.02 -8.34
C PHE A 40 0.07 -8.95 -8.18
N GLN A 41 -0.09 -10.19 -7.72
CA GLN A 41 1.06 -11.11 -7.53
C GLN A 41 1.92 -11.26 -8.79
N LYS A 42 1.31 -11.48 -9.97
CA LYS A 42 2.04 -11.56 -11.24
C LYS A 42 2.83 -10.30 -11.62
N ASP A 43 2.45 -9.16 -11.06
CA ASP A 43 3.16 -7.90 -11.22
C ASP A 43 4.34 -7.85 -10.23
N PHE A 44 4.14 -8.34 -9.00
CA PHE A 44 5.15 -8.44 -7.94
C PHE A 44 6.29 -9.40 -8.31
N ASP A 45 5.96 -10.54 -8.93
CA ASP A 45 6.94 -11.56 -9.38
C ASP A 45 7.99 -11.02 -10.40
N LYS A 46 7.78 -9.82 -10.95
CA LYS A 46 8.65 -9.19 -11.95
C LYS A 46 9.51 -8.07 -11.36
N ILE A 47 9.39 -7.83 -10.06
CA ILE A 47 10.01 -6.71 -9.36
C ILE A 47 10.96 -7.30 -8.30
N ALA A 48 12.06 -6.59 -8.03
CA ALA A 48 12.87 -6.82 -6.84
C ALA A 48 12.58 -5.69 -5.83
N GLY A 49 12.53 -6.00 -4.55
CA GLY A 49 12.20 -5.03 -3.50
C GLY A 49 11.72 -5.69 -2.23
N CYS A 50 11.24 -4.88 -1.29
CA CYS A 50 10.53 -5.35 -0.11
C CYS A 50 9.08 -4.88 -0.14
N ILE A 51 8.18 -5.68 0.43
CA ILE A 51 6.75 -5.38 0.52
C ILE A 51 6.38 -4.93 1.93
N TYR A 52 5.41 -4.03 2.02
CA TYR A 52 4.88 -3.47 3.25
C TYR A 52 3.36 -3.59 3.24
N HIS A 53 2.82 -4.41 4.14
CA HIS A 53 1.39 -4.65 4.31
C HIS A 53 0.81 -3.68 5.34
N LEU A 54 -0.20 -2.91 4.95
CA LEU A 54 -0.83 -1.94 5.85
C LEU A 54 -2.13 -2.52 6.43
N GLY A 55 -2.22 -2.49 7.76
CA GLY A 55 -3.34 -2.97 8.53
C GLY A 55 -3.92 -1.94 9.49
N GLY A 56 -5.24 -1.99 9.75
CA GLY A 56 -5.86 -1.13 10.76
C GLY A 56 -5.26 -1.29 12.16
N GLU A 57 -5.47 -0.31 13.04
CA GLU A 57 -4.92 -0.25 14.41
C GLU A 57 -5.14 -1.52 15.24
N HIS A 58 -6.29 -2.16 15.09
CA HIS A 58 -6.64 -3.41 15.75
C HIS A 58 -5.70 -4.57 15.41
N LEU A 59 -5.01 -4.54 14.26
CA LEU A 59 -4.02 -5.55 13.87
C LEU A 59 -2.67 -5.39 14.58
N LYS A 60 -2.49 -4.34 15.40
CA LYS A 60 -1.31 -4.20 16.28
C LYS A 60 -1.39 -5.10 17.51
N LEU A 61 -2.57 -5.65 17.83
CA LEU A 61 -2.76 -6.46 19.03
C LEU A 61 -2.08 -7.83 18.86
N PRO A 62 -1.38 -8.36 19.87
CA PRO A 62 -0.63 -9.62 19.78
C PRO A 62 -1.44 -10.81 19.26
N GLU A 63 -2.73 -10.89 19.61
CA GLU A 63 -3.66 -11.93 19.15
C GLU A 63 -3.99 -11.86 17.65
N ASN A 64 -3.53 -10.83 16.95
CA ASN A 64 -3.72 -10.61 15.52
C ASN A 64 -2.41 -10.71 14.72
N ALA A 65 -1.29 -11.11 15.34
CA ALA A 65 0.02 -11.16 14.70
C ALA A 65 0.08 -12.08 13.46
N ASP A 66 -0.69 -13.18 13.46
CA ASP A 66 -0.71 -14.15 12.35
C ASP A 66 -1.86 -13.92 11.35
N LYS A 67 -2.55 -12.77 11.43
CA LYS A 67 -3.75 -12.51 10.62
C LYS A 67 -3.41 -11.76 9.33
N VAL A 68 -4.19 -12.09 8.30
CA VAL A 68 -4.23 -11.39 7.01
C VAL A 68 -4.39 -9.88 7.22
N TYR A 69 -3.52 -9.07 6.62
CA TYR A 69 -3.55 -7.61 6.76
C TYR A 69 -4.65 -6.98 5.91
N PHE A 70 -5.41 -6.06 6.52
CA PHE A 70 -6.44 -5.30 5.83
C PHE A 70 -6.54 -3.87 6.32
N ALA A 71 -6.81 -2.96 5.38
CA ALA A 71 -6.87 -1.52 5.61
C ALA A 71 -8.27 -1.06 6.10
N ALA A 72 -9.05 -1.95 6.72
CA ALA A 72 -10.35 -1.58 7.28
C ALA A 72 -10.17 -0.53 8.38
N GLY A 73 -10.99 0.52 8.35
CA GLY A 73 -10.86 1.68 9.24
C GLY A 73 -9.73 2.65 8.88
N MET A 74 -8.73 2.23 8.09
CA MET A 74 -7.69 3.12 7.57
C MET A 74 -8.16 3.96 6.40
N ILE A 75 -9.11 3.45 5.62
CA ILE A 75 -9.64 4.13 4.45
C ILE A 75 -11.15 4.36 4.51
N ILE A 76 -11.56 5.45 3.88
CA ILE A 76 -12.91 5.75 3.42
C ILE A 76 -12.93 5.42 1.93
N HIS A 77 -13.91 4.63 1.47
CA HIS A 77 -14.01 4.24 0.07
C HIS A 77 -15.46 4.24 -0.42
N GLU A 78 -15.67 4.54 -1.70
CA GLU A 78 -16.96 4.33 -2.37
C GLU A 78 -16.85 3.05 -3.20
N PHE A 79 -17.17 1.91 -2.57
CA PHE A 79 -17.03 0.57 -3.16
C PHE A 79 -15.67 0.40 -3.88
N TRP A 80 -15.68 0.23 -5.20
CA TRP A 80 -14.53 -0.01 -6.08
C TRP A 80 -14.09 1.24 -6.85
N LYS A 81 -14.69 2.40 -6.60
CA LYS A 81 -14.43 3.61 -7.41
C LYS A 81 -13.15 4.29 -6.99
N TRP A 82 -13.08 4.68 -5.72
CA TRP A 82 -11.96 5.44 -5.17
C TRP A 82 -11.76 5.15 -3.69
N LEU A 83 -10.57 5.48 -3.19
CA LEU A 83 -10.20 5.43 -1.79
C LEU A 83 -9.63 6.77 -1.32
N GLN A 84 -9.85 7.05 -0.04
CA GLN A 84 -9.17 8.08 0.72
C GLN A 84 -8.73 7.47 2.04
N PHE A 85 -7.53 7.79 2.50
CA PHE A 85 -7.13 7.54 3.87
C PHE A 85 -7.96 8.38 4.83
N ASN A 86 -8.32 7.77 5.95
CA ASN A 86 -8.86 8.49 7.08
C ASN A 86 -7.82 9.54 7.53
N HIS A 87 -8.30 10.76 7.80
CA HIS A 87 -7.47 11.89 8.20
C HIS A 87 -6.54 11.56 9.39
N LYS A 88 -7.00 10.69 10.32
CA LYS A 88 -6.21 10.17 11.45
C LYS A 88 -4.85 9.59 11.01
N TYR A 89 -4.79 8.90 9.86
CA TYR A 89 -3.58 8.20 9.41
C TYR A 89 -2.80 8.96 8.34
N ARG A 90 -3.38 9.99 7.71
CA ARG A 90 -2.79 10.68 6.54
C ARG A 90 -1.34 11.08 6.76
N LYS A 91 -1.04 11.70 7.91
CA LYS A 91 0.31 12.22 8.20
C LYS A 91 1.35 11.10 8.25
N GLN A 92 1.00 9.99 8.90
CA GLN A 92 1.90 8.85 9.05
C GLN A 92 2.05 8.06 7.75
N ILE A 93 1.00 7.97 6.93
CA ILE A 93 1.10 7.35 5.59
C ILE A 93 1.99 8.18 4.67
N ASP A 94 1.92 9.51 4.75
CA ASP A 94 2.86 10.38 4.03
C ASP A 94 4.30 10.23 4.52
N GLN A 95 4.50 10.09 5.83
CA GLN A 95 5.82 9.79 6.39
C GLN A 95 6.36 8.44 5.89
N LEU A 96 5.53 7.39 5.90
CA LEU A 96 5.89 6.08 5.38
C LEU A 96 6.26 6.15 3.89
N LEU A 97 5.43 6.76 3.05
CA LEU A 97 5.71 6.88 1.62
C LEU A 97 6.99 7.65 1.34
N ARG A 98 7.26 8.73 2.09
CA ARG A 98 8.51 9.50 1.98
C ARG A 98 9.72 8.69 2.38
N GLN A 99 9.63 7.95 3.49
CA GLN A 99 10.70 7.08 3.97
C GLN A 99 11.02 6.01 2.92
N LEU A 100 9.99 5.29 2.43
CA LEU A 100 10.19 4.25 1.42
C LEU A 100 10.72 4.80 0.08
N LEU A 101 10.32 6.00 -0.33
CA LEU A 101 10.89 6.66 -1.51
C LEU A 101 12.36 7.02 -1.34
N ALA A 102 12.77 7.40 -0.13
CA ALA A 102 14.16 7.70 0.19
C ALA A 102 15.01 6.43 0.29
N ASP A 103 14.44 5.36 0.85
CA ASP A 103 15.11 4.07 1.02
C ASP A 103 15.20 3.25 -0.28
N SER A 104 14.27 3.48 -1.21
CA SER A 104 14.24 2.81 -2.50
C SER A 104 15.45 3.19 -3.36
N PRO A 105 16.34 2.25 -3.75
CA PRO A 105 17.44 2.52 -4.67
C PRO A 105 16.99 2.99 -6.06
N LYS A 106 15.73 2.73 -6.44
CA LYS A 106 15.13 3.21 -7.69
C LYS A 106 14.33 4.51 -7.55
N HIS A 107 14.33 5.13 -6.37
CA HIS A 107 13.48 6.28 -6.02
C HIS A 107 12.00 6.09 -6.40
N GLN A 108 11.51 4.86 -6.25
CA GLN A 108 10.20 4.41 -6.67
C GLN A 108 9.57 3.52 -5.60
N VAL A 109 8.29 3.79 -5.33
CA VAL A 109 7.45 2.87 -4.57
C VAL A 109 6.23 2.51 -5.39
N ILE A 110 5.78 1.27 -5.28
CA ILE A 110 4.54 0.83 -5.92
C ILE A 110 3.48 0.76 -4.85
N PHE A 111 2.52 1.66 -4.93
CA PHE A 111 1.33 1.63 -4.10
C PHE A 111 0.27 0.76 -4.78
N THR A 112 -0.25 -0.23 -4.07
CA THR A 112 -1.41 -1.00 -4.52
C THR A 112 -2.56 -0.92 -3.56
N SER A 113 -3.77 -0.90 -4.12
CA SER A 113 -5.01 -1.08 -3.38
C SER A 113 -5.84 -2.15 -4.04
N ASP A 114 -6.52 -2.96 -3.24
CA ASP A 114 -7.40 -4.01 -3.73
C ASP A 114 -8.57 -4.23 -2.76
N TYR A 115 -9.66 -4.72 -3.32
CA TYR A 115 -10.79 -5.22 -2.58
C TYR A 115 -10.89 -6.72 -2.82
N GLN A 116 -10.48 -7.50 -1.81
CA GLN A 116 -10.28 -8.96 -1.86
C GLN A 116 -11.50 -9.81 -2.31
N PHE A 117 -12.70 -9.22 -2.32
CA PHE A 117 -13.93 -9.85 -2.82
C PHE A 117 -14.62 -9.00 -3.89
N GLY A 118 -13.83 -8.20 -4.61
CA GLY A 118 -14.29 -7.22 -5.56
C GLY A 118 -14.02 -7.57 -7.02
N PRO A 119 -14.28 -6.63 -7.93
CA PRO A 119 -14.00 -6.79 -9.35
C PRO A 119 -12.53 -7.12 -9.58
N LYS A 120 -12.25 -8.13 -10.40
CA LYS A 120 -10.89 -8.51 -10.79
C LYS A 120 -10.26 -7.57 -11.82
N ALA A 121 -10.92 -6.45 -12.13
CA ALA A 121 -10.44 -5.46 -13.08
C ALA A 121 -9.30 -4.64 -12.48
N LYS A 122 -8.08 -4.85 -12.99
CA LYS A 122 -6.88 -4.10 -12.61
C LYS A 122 -6.89 -2.70 -13.21
N ARG A 123 -6.47 -1.71 -12.42
CA ARG A 123 -6.24 -0.34 -12.91
C ARG A 123 -4.77 0.04 -12.74
N TYR A 124 -4.03 0.02 -13.84
CA TYR A 124 -2.67 0.53 -13.86
C TYR A 124 -2.68 2.05 -14.02
N LYS A 125 -1.90 2.75 -13.20
CA LYS A 125 -1.64 4.17 -13.38
C LYS A 125 -0.20 4.39 -13.77
N ARG A 126 0.00 5.35 -14.67
CA ARG A 126 1.33 5.90 -14.98
C ARG A 126 2.02 6.35 -13.70
N SER A 127 3.34 6.39 -13.76
CA SER A 127 4.16 7.00 -12.71
C SER A 127 3.66 8.40 -12.36
N VAL A 128 3.52 8.68 -11.07
CA VAL A 128 3.12 9.97 -10.51
C VAL A 128 4.13 10.41 -9.46
N SER A 129 4.27 11.72 -9.24
CA SER A 129 4.97 12.22 -8.06
C SER A 129 4.17 11.95 -6.79
N LEU A 130 4.83 11.99 -5.63
CA LEU A 130 4.13 11.94 -4.33
C LEU A 130 3.11 13.07 -4.17
N SER A 131 3.42 14.27 -4.67
CA SER A 131 2.48 15.40 -4.67
C SER A 131 1.25 15.13 -5.53
N GLU A 132 1.42 14.49 -6.68
CA GLU A 132 0.32 14.11 -7.55
C GLU A 132 -0.53 12.98 -6.96
N PHE A 133 0.11 11.99 -6.32
CA PHE A 133 -0.60 10.96 -5.55
C PHE A 133 -1.54 11.60 -4.52
N TRP A 134 -1.03 12.54 -3.71
CA TRP A 134 -1.85 13.25 -2.72
C TRP A 134 -2.91 14.15 -3.34
N ARG A 135 -2.62 14.81 -4.47
CA ARG A 135 -3.62 15.60 -5.20
C ARG A 135 -4.78 14.73 -5.69
N LYS A 136 -4.50 13.53 -6.22
CA LYS A 136 -5.53 12.57 -6.62
C LYS A 136 -6.31 12.05 -5.42
N HIS A 137 -5.62 11.68 -4.35
CA HIS A 137 -6.23 11.27 -3.08
C HIS A 137 -7.23 12.32 -2.57
N ASN A 138 -6.80 13.57 -2.43
CA ASN A 138 -7.63 14.65 -1.86
C ASN A 138 -8.86 14.96 -2.72
N ARG A 139 -8.80 14.68 -4.03
CA ARG A 139 -9.89 14.88 -4.98
C ARG A 139 -10.77 13.64 -5.20
N ARG A 140 -10.62 12.58 -4.39
CA ARG A 140 -11.32 11.28 -4.56
C ARG A 140 -11.09 10.66 -5.95
N LYS A 141 -9.87 10.83 -6.47
CA LYS A 141 -9.42 10.31 -7.77
C LYS A 141 -8.36 9.22 -7.65
N LEU A 142 -8.14 8.69 -6.45
CA LEU A 142 -7.26 7.55 -6.21
C LEU A 142 -8.09 6.27 -6.32
N PRO A 143 -7.99 5.48 -7.41
CA PRO A 143 -8.89 4.36 -7.64
C PRO A 143 -8.58 3.17 -6.73
N MET A 144 -9.62 2.43 -6.31
CA MET A 144 -9.44 1.07 -5.80
C MET A 144 -9.01 0.11 -6.91
N ASN A 145 -8.50 -1.06 -6.52
CA ASN A 145 -8.06 -2.14 -7.42
C ASN A 145 -6.99 -1.63 -8.40
N SER A 146 -6.05 -0.85 -7.87
CA SER A 146 -5.07 -0.13 -8.64
C SER A 146 -3.64 -0.39 -8.20
N LEU A 147 -2.75 -0.33 -9.20
CA LEU A 147 -1.31 -0.28 -9.03
C LEU A 147 -0.82 1.08 -9.52
N ILE A 148 -0.13 1.80 -8.65
CA ILE A 148 0.32 3.17 -8.88
C ILE A 148 1.80 3.25 -8.53
N VAL A 149 2.62 3.54 -9.53
CA VAL A 149 4.03 3.87 -9.29
C VAL A 149 4.12 5.31 -8.80
N ILE A 150 4.75 5.51 -7.65
CA ILE A 150 5.06 6.82 -7.09
C ILE A 150 6.57 6.99 -7.21
N SER A 151 7.02 8.08 -7.81
CA SER A 151 8.46 8.38 -7.98
C SER A 151 8.84 9.70 -7.34
N SER A 152 10.08 9.79 -6.86
CA SER A 152 10.77 11.05 -6.61
C SER A 152 11.20 11.59 -7.98
N ASN A 153 10.46 12.57 -8.52
CA ASN A 153 10.94 13.30 -9.71
C ASN A 153 12.16 14.15 -9.37
#